data_AF-A0A8S2FFG0-F1
#
_entry.id   AF-A0A8S2FFG0-F1
#
_cell.length_a   1.000
_cell.length_b   1.000
_cell.length_c   1.000
_cell.angle_alpha   90.00
_cell.angle_beta   90.00
_cell.angle_gamma   90.00
#
_symmetry.space_group_name_H-M   'P 1'
#
loop_
_entity.id
_entity.type
_entity.pdbx_description
1 polymer ?
#
loop_
_entity_poly.entity_id
_entity_poly.type
_entity_poly.pdbx_seq_one_letter_code
_entity_poly.pdbx_strand_id
1 'polypeptide(L)'
;EAAWCISNLTLSGTPPQVAYVVEQGVIHPLCNLLQQHDAQVLQVCLDAIHNILKQTAADKIDDVTTEIEECGGLDKIENLQNHPSQEIYQQAFDIIEKYYSTET
;
A
#
# COMPACT_ATOMS: atom_id res chain seq x y z
N GLU A 1 1.39 -15.65 7.21
CA GLU A 1 2.85 -15.37 7.18
C GLU A 1 3.34 -14.57 5.95
N ALA A 2 2.81 -14.78 4.74
CA ALA A 2 3.31 -14.10 3.53
C ALA A 2 3.27 -12.56 3.58
N ALA A 3 2.16 -11.98 4.09
CA ALA A 3 2.03 -10.53 4.31
C ALA A 3 3.12 -9.97 5.23
N TRP A 4 3.48 -10.73 6.25
CA TRP A 4 4.48 -10.34 7.24
C TRP A 4 5.89 -10.38 6.65
N CYS A 5 6.20 -11.38 5.81
CA CYS A 5 7.46 -11.42 5.07
C CYS A 5 7.59 -10.27 4.07
N ILE A 6 6.52 -9.95 3.33
CA ILE A 6 6.51 -8.86 2.35
C ILE A 6 6.66 -7.51 3.06
N SER A 7 5.94 -7.29 4.15
CA SER A 7 6.04 -6.04 4.90
C SER A 7 7.43 -5.85 5.53
N ASN A 8 8.01 -6.88 6.14
CA ASN A 8 9.39 -6.83 6.63
C ASN A 8 10.39 -6.52 5.51
N LEU A 9 10.14 -7.04 4.31
CA LEU A 9 10.99 -6.79 3.14
C LEU A 9 10.80 -5.39 2.56
N THR A 10 9.59 -4.80 2.61
CA THR A 10 9.35 -3.40 2.23
C THR A 10 9.82 -2.39 3.29
N LEU A 11 9.81 -2.80 4.57
CA LEU A 11 10.27 -1.99 5.72
C LEU A 11 11.80 -1.96 5.83
N SER A 12 12.46 -3.07 5.50
CA SER A 12 13.93 -3.21 5.60
C SER A 12 14.65 -3.22 4.25
N GLY A 13 13.90 -3.14 3.15
CA GLY A 13 14.41 -3.17 1.79
C GLY A 13 15.00 -1.84 1.34
N THR A 14 16.04 -1.90 0.53
CA THR A 14 16.58 -0.74 -0.19
C THR A 14 15.64 -0.34 -1.33
N PRO A 15 15.63 0.93 -1.80
CA PRO A 15 14.77 1.36 -2.91
C PRO A 15 14.86 0.46 -4.18
N PRO A 16 16.04 -0.06 -4.57
CA PRO A 16 16.14 -1.01 -5.68
C PRO A 16 15.43 -2.34 -5.43
N GLN A 17 15.42 -2.83 -4.18
CA GLN A 17 14.71 -4.05 -3.82
C GLN A 17 13.20 -3.83 -3.84
N VAL A 18 12.74 -2.67 -3.38
CA VAL A 18 11.33 -2.31 -3.45
C VAL A 18 10.85 -2.23 -4.90
N ALA A 19 11.60 -1.55 -5.78
CA ALA A 19 11.29 -1.48 -7.20
C ALA A 19 11.23 -2.88 -7.85
N TYR A 20 12.18 -3.76 -7.53
CA TYR A 20 12.17 -5.13 -8.04
C TYR A 20 10.93 -5.91 -7.59
N VAL A 21 10.49 -5.74 -6.34
CA VAL A 21 9.34 -6.45 -5.80
C VAL A 21 8.03 -5.93 -6.40
N VAL A 22 7.94 -4.63 -6.70
CA VAL A 22 6.85 -4.05 -7.49
C VAL A 22 6.82 -4.67 -8.90
N GLU A 23 7.98 -4.78 -9.57
CA GLU A 23 8.09 -5.43 -10.89
C GLU A 23 7.70 -6.93 -10.87
N GLN A 24 7.77 -7.59 -9.71
CA GLN A 24 7.27 -8.97 -9.53
C GLN A 24 5.76 -9.05 -9.29
N GLY A 25 5.04 -7.94 -9.28
CA GLY A 25 3.58 -7.90 -9.12
C GLY A 25 3.11 -8.08 -7.67
N VAL A 26 3.86 -7.55 -6.69
CA VAL A 26 3.50 -7.65 -5.26
C VAL A 26 2.24 -6.85 -4.88
N ILE A 27 1.90 -5.84 -5.70
CA ILE A 27 0.82 -4.89 -5.45
C ILE A 27 -0.52 -5.63 -5.33
N HIS A 28 -0.84 -6.48 -6.30
CA HIS A 28 -2.07 -7.26 -6.34
C HIS A 28 -2.29 -8.12 -5.06
N PRO A 29 -1.32 -8.96 -4.62
CA PRO A 29 -1.40 -9.67 -3.35
C PRO A 29 -1.60 -8.75 -2.13
N LEU A 30 -0.89 -7.62 -2.06
CA LEU A 30 -1.03 -6.65 -0.95
C LEU A 30 -2.43 -6.06 -0.91
N CYS A 31 -2.95 -5.60 -2.05
CA CYS A 31 -4.31 -5.07 -2.15
C CYS A 31 -5.37 -6.14 -1.84
N ASN A 32 -5.12 -7.41 -2.11
CA ASN A 32 -6.02 -8.49 -1.72
C ASN A 32 -6.06 -8.70 -0.19
N LEU A 33 -4.92 -8.50 0.49
CA LEU A 33 -4.82 -8.63 1.95
C LEU A 33 -5.53 -7.50 2.70
N LEU A 34 -5.79 -6.35 2.07
CA LEU A 34 -6.59 -5.26 2.64
C LEU A 34 -8.07 -5.63 2.88
N GLN A 35 -8.53 -6.79 2.38
CA GLN A 35 -9.88 -7.30 2.64
C GLN A 35 -9.96 -8.20 3.90
N GLN A 36 -8.83 -8.48 4.55
CA GLN A 36 -8.80 -9.32 5.74
C GLN A 36 -9.35 -8.56 6.96
N HIS A 37 -9.88 -9.28 7.94
CA HIS A 37 -10.41 -8.69 9.18
C HIS A 37 -9.36 -8.48 10.27
N ASP A 38 -8.14 -8.97 10.08
CA ASP A 38 -7.07 -8.87 11.07
C ASP A 38 -6.40 -7.48 10.99
N ALA A 39 -6.61 -6.67 12.03
CA ALA A 39 -6.06 -5.33 12.12
C ALA A 39 -4.53 -5.28 11.99
N GLN A 40 -3.80 -6.28 12.52
CA GLN A 40 -2.35 -6.33 12.37
C GLN A 40 -1.95 -6.54 10.92
N VAL A 41 -2.66 -7.42 10.20
CA VAL A 41 -2.41 -7.66 8.78
C VAL A 41 -2.71 -6.40 7.96
N LEU A 42 -3.81 -5.71 8.27
CA LEU A 42 -4.18 -4.46 7.60
C LEU A 42 -3.11 -3.37 7.77
N GLN A 43 -2.64 -3.15 9.00
CA GLN A 43 -1.55 -2.20 9.28
C GLN A 43 -0.29 -2.53 8.49
N VAL A 44 0.13 -3.80 8.57
CA VAL A 44 1.31 -4.33 7.88
C VAL A 44 1.22 -4.14 6.36
N CYS A 45 0.03 -4.27 5.78
CA CYS A 45 -0.20 -4.05 4.34
C CYS A 45 -0.21 -2.56 3.98
N LEU A 46 -0.87 -1.72 4.79
CA LEU A 46 -0.87 -0.26 4.59
C LEU A 46 0.55 0.31 4.69
N ASP A 47 1.34 -0.13 5.67
CA ASP A 47 2.75 0.25 5.80
C ASP A 47 3.58 -0.18 4.59
N ALA A 48 3.35 -1.38 4.07
CA ALA A 48 4.04 -1.87 2.88
C ALA A 48 3.70 -1.01 1.65
N ILE A 49 2.42 -0.72 1.43
CA ILE A 49 1.96 0.12 0.31
C ILE A 49 2.52 1.53 0.43
N HIS A 50 2.45 2.15 1.61
CA HIS A 50 2.98 3.48 1.85
C HIS A 50 4.50 3.53 1.61
N ASN A 51 5.25 2.53 2.07
CA ASN A 51 6.69 2.47 1.86
C ASN A 51 7.05 2.23 0.39
N ILE A 52 6.29 1.42 -0.33
CA ILE A 52 6.45 1.25 -1.79
C ILE A 52 6.30 2.61 -2.47
N LEU A 53 5.16 3.28 -2.28
CA LEU A 53 4.88 4.59 -2.90
C LEU A 53 5.89 5.67 -2.50
N LYS A 54 6.46 5.60 -1.30
CA LYS A 54 7.48 6.53 -0.81
C LYS A 54 8.87 6.26 -1.41
N GLN A 55 9.20 5.00 -1.71
CA GLN A 55 10.51 4.61 -2.25
C GLN A 55 10.52 4.52 -3.77
N THR A 56 9.35 4.47 -4.41
CA THR A 56 9.21 4.58 -5.86
C THR A 56 9.66 5.97 -6.32
N ALA A 57 10.42 6.00 -7.41
CA ALA A 57 10.86 7.24 -8.02
C ALA A 57 9.67 8.02 -8.59
N ALA A 58 9.71 9.36 -8.53
CA ALA A 58 8.57 10.20 -8.89
C ALA A 58 8.04 9.97 -10.32
N ASP A 59 8.90 9.56 -11.25
CA ASP A 59 8.56 9.20 -12.63
C ASP A 59 7.78 7.89 -12.78
N LYS A 60 7.75 7.05 -11.74
CA LYS A 60 7.05 5.75 -11.71
C LYS A 60 5.95 5.69 -10.65
N ILE A 61 5.74 6.76 -9.88
CA ILE A 61 4.68 6.77 -8.85
C ILE A 61 3.32 6.60 -9.51
N ASP A 62 3.07 7.28 -10.63
CA ASP A 62 1.80 7.21 -11.37
C ASP A 62 1.49 5.80 -11.89
N ASP A 63 2.52 5.06 -12.35
CA ASP A 63 2.36 3.67 -12.78
C ASP A 63 1.90 2.78 -11.61
N VAL A 64 2.50 2.96 -10.43
CA VAL A 64 2.19 2.18 -9.23
C VAL A 64 0.82 2.54 -8.66
N THR A 65 0.47 3.83 -8.63
CA THR A 65 -0.85 4.26 -8.14
C THR A 65 -1.96 3.77 -9.06
N THR A 66 -1.73 3.79 -10.38
CA THR A 66 -2.63 3.22 -11.39
C THR A 66 -2.78 1.71 -11.19
N GLU A 67 -1.69 0.96 -10.98
CA GLU A 67 -1.78 -0.49 -10.73
C GLU A 67 -2.58 -0.82 -9.45
N ILE A 68 -2.43 -0.01 -8.40
CA ILE A 68 -3.22 -0.13 -7.17
C ILE A 68 -4.71 0.13 -7.46
N GLU A 69 -5.04 1.10 -8.30
CA GLU A 69 -6.42 1.40 -8.67
C GLU A 69 -7.04 0.28 -9.52
N GLU A 70 -6.33 -0.19 -10.56
CA GLU A 70 -6.80 -1.25 -11.46
C GLU A 70 -7.12 -2.57 -10.73
N CYS A 71 -6.39 -2.88 -9.66
CA CYS A 71 -6.65 -4.06 -8.83
C CYS A 71 -7.72 -3.85 -7.74
N GLY A 72 -8.39 -2.68 -7.74
CA GLY A 72 -9.38 -2.29 -6.73
C GLY A 72 -8.77 -2.07 -5.34
N GLY A 73 -7.47 -1.74 -5.28
CA GLY A 73 -6.77 -1.43 -4.04
C GLY A 73 -7.20 -0.11 -3.44
N LEU A 74 -7.44 0.91 -4.28
CA LEU A 74 -7.88 2.25 -3.84
C LEU A 74 -9.20 2.18 -3.05
N ASP A 75 -10.24 1.55 -3.61
CA ASP A 75 -11.54 1.36 -2.93
C ASP A 75 -11.41 0.71 -1.54
N LYS A 76 -10.46 -0.23 -1.41
CA LYS A 76 -10.21 -0.92 -0.14
C LYS A 76 -9.53 0.00 0.87
N ILE A 77 -8.55 0.81 0.42
CA ILE A 77 -7.89 1.80 1.27
C ILE A 77 -8.91 2.85 1.73
N GLU A 78 -9.79 3.31 0.85
CA GLU A 78 -10.89 4.21 1.22
C GLU A 78 -11.81 3.59 2.27
N ASN A 79 -12.20 2.32 2.10
CA ASN A 79 -13.03 1.63 3.08
C ASN A 79 -12.35 1.52 4.46
N LEU A 80 -11.01 1.41 4.49
CA LEU A 80 -10.24 1.39 5.74
C LEU A 80 -10.27 2.73 6.50
N GLN A 81 -10.69 3.83 5.86
CA GLN A 81 -10.98 5.08 6.58
C GLN A 81 -12.24 4.98 7.48
N ASN A 82 -13.02 3.90 7.39
CA ASN A 82 -14.12 3.64 8.33
C ASN A 82 -13.72 2.63 9.43
N HIS A 83 -12.46 2.22 9.47
CA HIS A 83 -11.99 1.20 10.42
C HIS A 83 -11.93 1.78 11.86
N PRO A 84 -12.32 1.01 12.91
CA PRO A 84 -12.33 1.49 14.29
C PRO A 84 -10.94 1.79 14.88
N SER A 85 -9.88 1.27 14.25
CA SER A 85 -8.50 1.61 14.62
C SER A 85 -8.11 2.96 14.00
N GLN A 86 -7.84 3.94 14.87
CA GLN A 86 -7.40 5.27 14.46
C GLN A 86 -6.09 5.24 13.66
N GLU A 87 -5.20 4.28 13.95
CA GLU A 87 -3.92 4.15 13.25
C GLU A 87 -4.12 3.71 11.79
N ILE A 88 -5.00 2.72 11.56
CA ILE A 88 -5.39 2.26 10.22
C ILE A 88 -6.06 3.39 9.44
N TYR A 89 -7.00 4.09 10.09
CA TYR A 89 -7.66 5.27 9.53
C TYR A 89 -6.64 6.30 9.05
N GLN A 90 -5.72 6.69 9.94
CA GLN A 90 -4.75 7.74 9.65
C GLN A 90 -3.82 7.34 8.50
N GLN A 91 -3.32 6.10 8.50
CA GLN A 91 -2.47 5.60 7.42
C GLN A 91 -3.21 5.60 6.07
N ALA A 92 -4.45 5.10 6.03
CA ALA A 92 -5.24 5.11 4.82
C ALA A 92 -5.52 6.53 4.31
N PHE A 93 -5.83 7.45 5.23
CA PHE A 93 -6.02 8.87 4.94
C PHE A 93 -4.76 9.50 4.36
N ASP A 94 -3.59 9.32 4.99
CA ASP A 94 -2.32 9.91 4.54
C ASP A 94 -1.93 9.40 3.14
N ILE A 95 -2.18 8.12 2.83
CA ILE A 95 -1.91 7.56 1.49
C ILE A 95 -2.81 8.24 0.45
N ILE A 96 -4.12 8.33 0.71
CA ILE A 96 -5.07 8.95 -0.23
C ILE A 96 -4.78 10.44 -0.40
N GLU A 97 -4.53 11.16 0.70
CA GLU A 97 -4.20 12.60 0.66
C GLU A 97 -2.97 12.86 -0.19
N LYS A 98 -1.93 12.05 -0.02
CA LYS A 98 -0.62 12.32 -0.61
C LYS A 98 -0.49 11.86 -2.06
N TYR A 99 -1.13 10.75 -2.42
CA TYR A 99 -0.92 10.10 -3.72
C TYR A 99 -2.13 10.19 -4.65
N TYR A 100 -3.33 10.42 -4.12
CA TYR A 100 -4.58 10.41 -4.91
C TYR A 100 -5.36 11.74 -4.86
N SER A 101 -5.07 12.64 -3.91
CA SER A 101 -5.83 13.92 -3.79
C SER A 101 -5.37 15.03 -4.74
N THR A 102 -4.41 14.75 -5.62
CA THR A 102 -3.99 15.68 -6.69
C THR A 102 -4.83 15.59 -7.97
N GLU A 103 -5.80 14.68 -8.06
CA GLU A 103 -6.75 14.64 -9.18
C GLU A 103 -7.90 15.66 -8.98
N THR A 104 -7.61 16.94 -9.20
CA THR A 104 -8.63 17.99 -9.43
C THR A 104 -8.39 18.75 -10.71
#